data_AF-A0A146MF53-F1
#
_entry.id   AF-A0A146MF53-F1
#
_cell.length_a   1.000
_cell.length_b   1.000
_cell.length_c   1.000
_cell.angle_alpha   90.00
_cell.angle_beta   90.00
_cell.angle_gamma   90.00
#
_symmetry.space_group_name_H-M   'P 1'
#
loop_
_entity.id
_entity.type
_entity.pdbx_description
1 polymer ?
#
loop_
_entity_poly.entity_id
_entity_poly.type
_entity_poly.pdbx_seq_one_letter_code
_entity_poly.pdbx_strand_id
1 'polypeptide(L)'
;MELSKPEDIGSTFSKVVMGKRRKTFTLSELAEKKQKILLDKEHFIPYQPADVHTEEGLQVHNFQKEASVAGFDLTGDTEAIMKSAKVKKVWDKKKKKMVGVQGESKKNMIKSESGKWIPSSYKSGRYQKWMEKTKAAADDDAGSDDGEAGPPKPLKRQPKNERWAKHNLKLQMKKQVELKRPEQIAKAREIQERKRKRSKPKRKGKRGKKN
;
A
#
# COMPACT_ATOMS: atom_id res chain seq x y z
N MET A 1 49.56 -44.28 -14.12
CA MET A 1 48.43 -43.41 -14.50
C MET A 1 49.01 -42.17 -15.12
N GLU A 2 48.99 -42.06 -16.44
CA GLU A 2 49.48 -40.87 -17.13
C GLU A 2 48.46 -39.74 -16.99
N LEU A 3 48.93 -38.56 -16.57
CA LEU A 3 48.11 -37.35 -16.42
C LEU A 3 47.94 -36.69 -17.80
N SER A 4 46.70 -36.38 -18.18
CA SER A 4 46.39 -35.69 -19.42
C SER A 4 47.08 -34.33 -19.49
N LYS A 5 47.61 -33.98 -20.68
CA LYS A 5 48.30 -32.70 -20.92
C LYS A 5 47.31 -31.54 -20.79
N PRO A 6 47.75 -30.35 -20.35
CA PRO A 6 46.87 -29.19 -20.14
C PRO A 6 46.18 -28.73 -21.44
N GLU A 7 46.80 -28.96 -22.59
CA GLU A 7 46.26 -28.64 -23.91
C GLU A 7 45.06 -29.52 -24.28
N ASP A 8 45.11 -30.81 -23.92
CA ASP A 8 44.01 -31.76 -24.14
C ASP A 8 42.80 -31.39 -23.27
N ILE A 9 43.05 -30.92 -22.04
CA ILE A 9 42.00 -30.43 -21.13
C ILE A 9 41.36 -29.15 -21.70
N GLY A 10 42.14 -28.22 -22.23
CA GLY A 10 41.60 -26.99 -22.83
C GLY A 10 40.72 -27.25 -24.05
N SER A 11 41.13 -28.19 -24.92
CA SER A 11 40.37 -28.58 -26.12
C SER A 11 39.04 -29.26 -25.77
N THR A 12 39.05 -30.19 -24.82
CA THR A 12 37.86 -30.98 -24.43
C THR A 12 36.72 -30.12 -23.88
N PHE A 13 37.01 -29.07 -23.12
CA PHE A 13 35.99 -28.19 -22.51
C PHE A 13 35.69 -26.91 -23.30
N SER A 14 36.33 -26.69 -24.46
CA SER A 14 36.14 -25.48 -25.28
C SER A 14 34.72 -25.32 -25.84
N LYS A 15 34.03 -26.45 -26.11
CA LYS A 15 32.70 -26.46 -26.73
C LYS A 15 31.61 -26.79 -25.71
N VAL A 16 31.02 -25.74 -25.14
CA VAL A 16 29.84 -25.88 -24.29
C VAL A 16 28.63 -26.20 -25.18
N VAL A 17 28.32 -27.49 -25.33
CA VAL A 17 27.10 -27.95 -26.00
C VAL A 17 25.93 -27.71 -25.04
N MET A 18 25.40 -26.49 -25.07
CA MET A 18 24.11 -26.24 -24.43
C MET A 18 23.06 -27.10 -25.14
N GLY A 19 22.45 -28.03 -24.41
CA GLY A 19 21.34 -28.82 -24.93
C GLY A 19 20.28 -27.92 -25.55
N LYS A 20 19.76 -28.30 -26.72
CA LYS A 20 18.72 -27.56 -27.45
C LYS A 20 17.63 -27.14 -26.46
N ARG A 21 17.38 -25.83 -26.35
CA ARG A 21 16.35 -25.28 -25.44
C ARG A 21 15.02 -25.98 -25.74
N ARG A 22 14.47 -26.70 -24.76
CA ARG A 22 13.14 -27.30 -24.88
C ARG A 22 12.15 -26.19 -25.16
N LYS A 23 11.40 -26.28 -26.27
CA LYS A 23 10.29 -25.37 -26.53
C LYS A 23 9.28 -25.57 -25.41
N THR A 24 9.06 -24.53 -24.60
CA THR A 24 7.98 -24.50 -23.63
C THR A 24 6.70 -24.26 -24.42
N PHE A 25 5.99 -25.35 -24.76
CA PHE A 25 4.68 -25.21 -25.39
C PHE A 25 3.74 -24.49 -24.42
N THR A 26 3.01 -23.51 -24.92
CA THR A 26 1.92 -22.90 -24.16
C THR A 26 0.76 -23.90 -24.05
N LEU A 27 -0.02 -23.87 -22.96
CA LEU A 27 -1.19 -24.76 -22.78
C LEU A 27 -2.18 -24.68 -23.96
N SER A 28 -2.25 -23.51 -24.60
CA SER A 28 -2.97 -23.24 -25.84
C SER A 28 -2.46 -24.07 -27.04
N GLU A 29 -1.15 -24.17 -27.24
CA GLU A 29 -0.56 -24.95 -28.33
C GLU A 29 -0.73 -26.47 -28.16
N LEU A 30 -0.85 -26.97 -26.91
CA LEU A 30 -1.20 -28.37 -26.65
C LEU A 30 -2.66 -28.66 -26.96
N ALA A 31 -3.56 -27.69 -26.72
CA ALA A 31 -4.98 -27.87 -26.97
C ALA A 31 -5.28 -28.02 -28.47
N GLU A 32 -4.57 -27.27 -29.31
CA GLU A 32 -4.70 -27.31 -30.77
C GLU A 32 -4.15 -28.60 -31.40
N LYS A 33 -3.22 -29.29 -30.70
CA LYS A 33 -2.61 -30.55 -31.15
C LYS A 33 -3.28 -31.81 -30.58
N LYS A 34 -4.49 -31.70 -30.03
CA LYS A 34 -5.27 -32.89 -29.71
C LYS A 34 -5.69 -33.56 -31.02
N GLN A 35 -4.88 -34.50 -31.48
CA GLN A 35 -5.28 -35.40 -32.55
C GLN A 35 -6.61 -36.03 -32.14
N LYS A 36 -7.61 -35.89 -32.99
CA LYS A 36 -8.89 -36.56 -32.80
C LYS A 36 -8.60 -38.05 -32.93
N ILE A 37 -8.45 -38.72 -31.79
CA ILE A 37 -8.41 -40.18 -31.75
C ILE A 37 -9.73 -40.62 -32.40
N LEU A 38 -9.64 -41.38 -33.50
CA LEU A 38 -10.79 -42.00 -34.13
C LEU A 38 -11.29 -43.10 -33.18
N LEU A 39 -12.06 -42.68 -32.19
CA LEU A 39 -12.65 -43.54 -31.18
C LEU A 39 -13.96 -44.06 -31.75
N ASP A 40 -14.07 -45.38 -31.91
CA ASP A 40 -15.31 -46.01 -32.31
C ASP A 40 -16.32 -45.94 -31.15
N LYS A 41 -17.40 -45.17 -31.32
CA LYS A 41 -18.37 -44.95 -30.24
C LYS A 41 -19.20 -46.19 -29.92
N GLU A 42 -19.32 -47.13 -30.85
CA GLU A 42 -20.20 -48.30 -30.68
C GLU A 42 -19.51 -49.45 -29.94
N HIS A 43 -18.19 -49.60 -30.11
CA HIS A 43 -17.42 -50.71 -29.55
C HIS A 43 -16.37 -50.27 -28.52
N PHE A 44 -16.20 -48.97 -28.27
CA PHE A 44 -15.25 -48.49 -27.27
C PHE A 44 -15.82 -48.61 -25.86
N ILE A 45 -15.18 -49.46 -25.06
CA ILE A 45 -15.41 -49.56 -23.62
C ILE A 45 -14.31 -48.78 -22.92
N PRO A 46 -14.64 -47.71 -22.17
CA PRO A 46 -13.63 -46.95 -21.44
C PRO A 46 -13.05 -47.79 -20.30
N TYR A 47 -11.76 -47.61 -20.03
CA TYR A 47 -11.06 -48.27 -18.92
C TYR A 47 -11.66 -47.93 -17.54
N GLN A 48 -12.31 -46.77 -17.44
CA GLN A 48 -12.88 -46.24 -16.22
C GLN A 48 -14.31 -45.75 -16.48
N PRO A 49 -15.22 -45.89 -15.50
CA PRO A 49 -16.55 -45.31 -15.64
C PRO A 49 -16.50 -43.79 -15.82
N ALA A 50 -17.55 -43.22 -16.40
CA ALA A 50 -17.61 -41.77 -16.59
C ALA A 50 -17.58 -40.99 -15.27
N ASP A 51 -18.02 -41.61 -14.17
CA ASP A 51 -18.28 -40.96 -12.88
C ASP A 51 -17.37 -41.45 -11.74
N VAL A 52 -16.18 -41.96 -12.06
CA VAL A 52 -15.21 -42.52 -11.09
C VAL A 52 -14.98 -41.61 -9.90
N HIS A 53 -14.81 -40.31 -10.15
CA HIS A 53 -14.47 -39.34 -9.11
C HIS A 53 -15.62 -39.09 -8.12
N THR A 54 -16.87 -39.18 -8.57
CA THR A 54 -18.01 -39.03 -7.65
C THR A 54 -18.22 -40.31 -6.86
N GLU A 55 -18.04 -41.49 -7.47
CA GLU A 55 -18.11 -42.78 -6.80
C GLU A 55 -17.02 -42.90 -5.73
N GLU A 56 -15.76 -42.59 -6.06
CA GLU A 56 -14.65 -42.53 -5.10
C GLU A 56 -14.96 -41.52 -3.97
N GLY A 57 -15.60 -40.40 -4.30
CA GLY A 57 -16.05 -39.42 -3.33
C GLY A 57 -17.18 -39.92 -2.41
N LEU A 58 -18.10 -40.75 -2.90
CA LEU A 58 -19.24 -41.24 -2.13
C LEU A 58 -19.00 -42.60 -1.45
N GLN A 59 -17.87 -43.24 -1.74
CA GLN A 59 -17.48 -44.53 -1.17
C GLN A 59 -17.41 -44.47 0.36
N VAL A 60 -18.08 -45.43 1.01
CA VAL A 60 -18.16 -45.55 2.48
C VAL A 60 -16.79 -45.85 3.10
N HIS A 61 -15.94 -46.61 2.41
CA HIS A 61 -14.59 -46.99 2.84
C HIS A 61 -13.51 -46.24 2.06
N ASN A 62 -13.57 -44.91 2.05
CA ASN A 62 -12.55 -44.10 1.42
C ASN A 62 -11.42 -43.78 2.41
N PHE A 63 -10.32 -44.53 2.31
CA PHE A 63 -9.12 -44.33 3.14
C PHE A 63 -8.61 -42.89 3.11
N GLN A 64 -8.68 -42.21 1.97
CA GLN A 64 -8.18 -40.84 1.84
C GLN A 64 -9.02 -39.86 2.69
N LYS A 65 -10.34 -40.08 2.78
CA LYS A 65 -11.22 -39.31 3.66
C LYS A 65 -10.98 -39.67 5.13
N GLU A 66 -10.94 -40.95 5.46
CA GLU A 66 -10.69 -41.42 6.83
C GLU A 66 -9.34 -40.93 7.35
N ALA A 67 -8.29 -41.00 6.54
CA ALA A 67 -6.96 -40.50 6.88
C ALA A 67 -6.92 -38.97 7.01
N SER A 68 -7.71 -38.24 6.20
CA SER A 68 -7.81 -36.78 6.34
C SER A 68 -8.55 -36.37 7.62
N VAL A 69 -9.55 -37.16 8.04
CA VAL A 69 -10.31 -36.93 9.28
C VAL A 69 -9.49 -37.35 10.51
N ALA A 70 -8.78 -38.47 10.44
CA ALA A 70 -7.90 -38.95 11.50
C ALA A 70 -6.58 -38.17 11.58
N GLY A 71 -6.20 -37.49 10.51
CA GLY A 71 -5.01 -36.65 10.44
C GLY A 71 -5.13 -35.48 11.41
N PHE A 72 -4.26 -35.45 12.41
CA PHE A 72 -4.13 -34.32 13.32
C PHE A 72 -3.11 -33.31 12.76
N ASP A 73 -3.58 -32.13 12.38
CA ASP A 73 -2.70 -31.07 11.87
C ASP A 73 -2.11 -30.24 13.03
N LEU A 74 -0.81 -30.44 13.30
CA LEU A 74 -0.03 -29.74 14.32
C LEU A 74 0.37 -28.30 13.92
N THR A 75 -0.08 -27.79 12.77
CA THR A 75 0.35 -26.47 12.24
C THR A 75 -0.29 -25.25 12.92
N GLY A 76 -0.81 -25.38 14.14
CA GLY A 76 -1.48 -24.29 14.89
C GLY A 76 -0.81 -23.86 16.19
N ASP A 77 -0.01 -24.72 16.84
CA ASP A 77 0.38 -24.52 18.25
C ASP A 77 1.59 -23.61 18.46
N THR A 78 2.27 -23.23 17.38
CA THR A 78 3.41 -22.30 17.47
C THR A 78 3.05 -20.95 16.85
N GLU A 79 3.41 -19.86 17.56
CA GLU A 79 3.22 -18.50 17.03
C GLU A 79 3.89 -18.29 15.68
N ALA A 80 4.99 -18.99 15.41
CA ALA A 80 5.70 -18.94 14.14
C ALA A 80 4.83 -19.42 12.98
N ILE A 81 4.10 -20.52 13.15
CA ILE A 81 3.24 -21.07 12.09
C ILE A 81 1.97 -20.23 11.92
N MET A 82 1.39 -19.73 13.02
CA MET A 82 0.27 -18.77 12.94
C MET A 82 0.65 -17.47 12.19
N LYS A 83 1.88 -16.97 12.39
CA LYS A 83 2.40 -15.80 11.68
C LYS A 83 2.69 -16.11 10.21
N SER A 84 3.21 -17.30 9.89
CA SER A 84 3.49 -17.70 8.50
C SER A 84 2.20 -17.92 7.69
N ALA A 85 1.17 -18.53 8.28
CA ALA A 85 -0.14 -18.73 7.66
C ALA A 85 -0.83 -17.40 7.26
N LYS A 86 -0.61 -16.34 8.04
CA LYS A 86 -1.18 -15.00 7.78
C LYS A 86 -0.46 -14.26 6.64
N VAL A 87 0.82 -14.57 6.38
CA VAL A 87 1.63 -13.86 5.38
C VAL A 87 1.62 -14.63 4.05
N LYS A 88 0.51 -14.52 3.31
CA LYS A 88 0.46 -15.02 1.93
C LYS A 88 1.39 -14.18 1.04
N LYS A 89 2.47 -14.81 0.55
CA LYS A 89 3.38 -14.23 -0.44
C LYS A 89 3.02 -14.74 -1.83
N VAL A 90 2.94 -13.84 -2.80
CA VAL A 90 2.69 -14.15 -4.20
C VAL A 90 3.89 -13.72 -5.01
N TRP A 91 4.26 -14.51 -6.03
CA TRP A 91 5.32 -14.15 -6.96
C TRP A 91 4.88 -12.98 -7.85
N ASP A 92 5.51 -11.82 -7.69
CA ASP A 92 5.31 -10.70 -8.61
C ASP A 92 6.08 -10.98 -9.90
N LYS A 93 5.35 -11.30 -10.97
CA LYS A 93 5.92 -11.63 -12.29
C LYS A 93 6.77 -10.49 -12.87
N LYS A 94 6.47 -9.23 -12.54
CA LYS A 94 7.19 -8.05 -13.04
C LYS A 94 8.46 -7.82 -12.24
N LYS A 95 8.35 -7.82 -10.90
CA LYS A 95 9.50 -7.60 -10.00
C LYS A 95 10.37 -8.86 -9.80
N LYS A 96 9.93 -10.02 -10.31
CA LYS A 96 10.59 -11.34 -10.19
C LYS A 96 11.02 -11.67 -8.76
N LYS A 97 10.14 -11.37 -7.79
CA LYS A 97 10.36 -11.64 -6.37
C LYS A 97 9.03 -11.91 -5.67
N MET A 98 9.09 -12.60 -4.53
CA MET A 98 7.93 -12.81 -3.66
C MET A 98 7.51 -11.49 -3.00
N VAL A 99 6.25 -11.10 -3.17
CA VAL A 99 5.64 -9.91 -2.59
C VAL A 99 4.44 -10.32 -1.73
N GLY A 100 4.30 -9.74 -0.54
CA GLY A 100 3.15 -10.00 0.33
C GLY A 100 1.85 -9.46 -0.28
N VAL A 101 0.78 -10.26 -0.26
CA VAL A 101 -0.54 -9.89 -0.81
C VAL A 101 -1.20 -8.78 0.02
N GLN A 102 -0.92 -8.75 1.32
CA GLN A 102 -1.45 -7.72 2.21
C GLN A 102 -0.62 -6.44 2.05
N GLY A 103 -1.26 -5.41 1.50
CA GLY A 103 -0.61 -4.24 0.91
C GLY A 103 0.57 -3.67 1.70
N GLU A 104 1.65 -3.36 0.98
CA GLU A 104 2.93 -2.75 1.37
C GLU A 104 2.83 -1.48 2.26
N SER A 105 1.62 -1.05 2.61
CA SER A 105 1.27 0.15 3.38
C SER A 105 2.01 0.32 4.72
N LYS A 106 2.62 -0.72 5.28
CA LYS A 106 3.24 -0.69 6.61
C LYS A 106 4.66 -1.25 6.67
N LYS A 107 5.37 -1.34 5.54
CA LYS A 107 6.74 -1.87 5.47
C LYS A 107 7.76 -1.21 6.42
N ASN A 108 7.47 0.01 6.86
CA ASN A 108 8.33 0.78 7.76
C ASN A 108 7.63 1.13 9.09
N MET A 109 6.59 0.39 9.49
CA MET A 109 5.86 0.66 10.73
C MET A 109 5.80 -0.60 11.61
N ILE A 110 6.05 -0.42 12.90
CA ILE A 110 5.96 -1.45 13.94
C ILE A 110 4.74 -1.15 14.80
N LYS A 111 3.96 -2.18 15.15
CA LYS A 111 2.85 -2.03 16.11
C LYS A 111 3.44 -2.12 17.52
N SER A 112 3.33 -1.03 18.28
CA SER A 112 3.72 -1.00 19.68
C SER A 112 2.77 -1.82 20.56
N GLU A 113 3.19 -2.15 21.77
CA GLU A 113 2.38 -2.83 22.80
C GLU A 113 1.05 -2.10 23.07
N SER A 114 1.06 -0.77 23.00
CA SER A 114 -0.13 0.09 23.10
C SER A 114 -1.08 0.00 21.88
N GLY A 115 -0.75 -0.81 20.87
CA GLY A 115 -1.50 -0.98 19.63
C GLY A 115 -1.27 0.12 18.59
N LYS A 116 -0.51 1.19 18.91
CA LYS A 116 -0.19 2.27 17.98
C LYS A 116 0.90 1.87 17.01
N TRP A 117 0.79 2.31 15.75
CA TRP A 117 1.83 2.13 14.74
C TRP A 117 2.89 3.23 14.85
N ILE A 118 4.14 2.83 15.04
CA ILE A 118 5.30 3.72 15.15
C ILE A 118 6.22 3.43 13.95
N PRO A 119 6.85 4.44 13.33
CA PRO A 119 7.86 4.16 12.31
C PRO A 119 8.96 3.25 12.88
N SER A 120 9.44 2.32 12.06
CA SER A 120 10.54 1.40 12.41
C SER A 120 11.85 2.17 12.69
N SER A 121 12.02 3.34 12.07
CA SER A 121 13.15 4.20 12.38
C SER A 121 12.98 4.90 13.73
N TYR A 122 13.98 4.77 14.59
CA TYR A 122 14.06 5.44 15.89
C TYR A 122 14.28 6.96 15.80
N LYS A 123 14.58 7.50 14.61
CA LYS A 123 14.81 8.93 14.41
C LYS A 123 13.49 9.69 14.38
N SER A 124 13.04 10.16 15.54
CA SER A 124 11.80 10.93 15.70
C SER A 124 11.87 12.35 15.08
N GLY A 125 13.07 12.85 14.78
CA GLY A 125 13.30 14.22 14.31
C GLY A 125 12.83 15.28 15.31
N ARG A 126 12.64 14.91 16.59
CA ARG A 126 12.06 15.78 17.61
C ARG A 126 12.96 16.96 17.95
N TYR A 127 14.28 16.73 18.00
CA TYR A 127 15.28 17.78 18.20
C TYR A 127 15.31 18.77 17.04
N GLN A 128 15.34 18.29 15.78
CA GLN A 128 15.28 19.17 14.61
C GLN A 128 13.99 20.02 14.61
N LYS A 129 12.83 19.42 14.91
CA LYS A 129 11.58 20.15 15.06
C LYS A 129 11.58 21.14 16.24
N TRP A 130 12.32 20.86 17.30
CA TRP A 130 12.50 21.79 18.40
C TRP A 130 13.38 22.94 17.96
N MET A 131 14.56 22.67 17.39
CA MET A 131 15.47 23.67 16.80
C MET A 131 14.76 24.60 15.80
N GLU A 132 13.96 24.05 14.88
CA GLU A 132 13.16 24.82 13.92
C GLU A 132 12.14 25.74 14.61
N LYS A 133 11.58 25.31 15.76
CA LYS A 133 10.58 26.08 16.52
C LYS A 133 11.22 27.11 17.44
N THR A 134 12.35 26.78 18.06
CA THR A 134 13.05 27.65 19.00
C THR A 134 14.07 28.56 18.33
N LYS A 135 14.30 28.40 17.02
CA LYS A 135 15.25 29.22 16.26
C LYS A 135 16.71 29.10 16.74
N ALA A 136 17.00 28.16 17.63
CA ALA A 136 18.32 27.97 18.24
C ALA A 136 19.43 27.66 17.21
N ALA A 137 19.07 27.08 16.05
CA ALA A 137 20.02 26.89 14.95
C ALA A 137 20.55 28.20 14.32
N ALA A 138 19.93 29.35 14.59
CA ALA A 138 20.37 30.63 14.04
C ALA A 138 21.38 31.36 14.95
N ASP A 139 21.51 30.97 16.21
CA ASP A 139 22.41 31.60 17.18
C ASP A 139 23.73 30.81 17.34
N ASP A 140 23.74 29.51 17.07
CA ASP A 140 24.95 28.66 17.19
C ASP A 140 25.95 28.80 16.01
N ASP A 141 25.55 29.46 14.92
CA ASP A 141 26.40 29.73 13.73
C ASP A 141 26.96 31.18 13.75
N ALA A 142 27.14 31.75 14.95
CA ALA A 142 27.71 33.10 15.16
C ALA A 142 29.11 33.03 15.80
N GLY A 143 29.88 31.99 15.49
CA GLY A 143 31.13 31.67 16.18
C GLY A 143 32.32 31.33 15.29
N SER A 144 32.38 31.81 14.04
CA SER A 144 33.62 31.75 13.26
C SER A 144 33.80 33.01 12.40
N ASP A 145 34.95 33.60 12.62
CA ASP A 145 35.48 34.86 12.10
C ASP A 145 35.78 34.84 10.59
N ASP A 146 35.77 36.04 10.04
CA ASP A 146 36.27 36.52 8.74
C ASP A 146 35.53 36.17 7.43
N GLY A 147 35.05 37.24 6.75
CA GLY A 147 34.48 37.14 5.41
C GLY A 147 33.24 38.01 5.18
N GLU A 148 33.47 39.20 4.64
CA GLU A 148 32.48 40.17 4.15
C GLU A 148 31.39 39.54 3.25
N ALA A 149 30.24 39.18 3.81
CA ALA A 149 28.98 39.00 3.08
C ALA A 149 27.80 39.02 4.06
N GLY A 150 27.05 40.11 4.10
CA GLY A 150 25.83 40.20 4.92
C GLY A 150 24.89 39.01 4.69
N PRO A 151 24.17 38.55 5.72
CA PRO A 151 23.38 37.32 5.64
C PRO A 151 22.38 37.40 4.49
N PRO A 152 22.17 36.34 3.69
CA PRO A 152 21.05 36.31 2.76
C PRO A 152 19.78 36.35 3.62
N LYS A 153 19.21 37.55 3.77
CA LYS A 153 17.87 37.74 4.32
C LYS A 153 17.02 36.70 3.60
N PRO A 154 16.32 35.78 4.29
CA PRO A 154 15.43 34.88 3.59
C PRO A 154 14.47 35.78 2.85
N LEU A 155 14.58 35.81 1.52
CA LEU A 155 13.63 36.47 0.66
C LEU A 155 12.31 35.87 1.14
N LYS A 156 11.52 36.64 1.90
CA LYS A 156 10.14 36.31 2.15
C LYS A 156 9.60 36.22 0.74
N ARG A 157 9.51 35.00 0.21
CA ARG A 157 9.00 34.74 -1.12
C ARG A 157 7.58 35.24 -1.01
N GLN A 158 7.38 36.48 -1.43
CA GLN A 158 6.07 37.06 -1.59
C GLN A 158 5.30 35.99 -2.33
N PRO A 159 4.22 35.44 -1.76
CA PRO A 159 3.49 34.39 -2.45
C PRO A 159 3.22 34.94 -3.84
N LYS A 160 3.64 34.20 -4.87
CA LYS A 160 3.26 34.52 -6.25
C LYS A 160 1.78 34.88 -6.23
N ASN A 161 1.36 35.81 -7.09
CA ASN A 161 -0.01 36.36 -7.13
C ASN A 161 -1.12 35.33 -7.43
N GLU A 162 -0.86 34.05 -7.20
CA GLU A 162 -1.76 32.93 -7.09
C GLU A 162 -2.76 33.11 -5.94
N ARG A 163 -4.04 33.17 -6.32
CA ARG A 163 -5.18 33.33 -5.41
C ARG A 163 -5.22 32.27 -4.29
N TRP A 164 -4.74 31.06 -4.56
CA TRP A 164 -4.74 29.95 -3.61
C TRP A 164 -3.69 30.13 -2.49
N ALA A 165 -2.50 30.67 -2.82
CA ALA A 165 -1.46 30.95 -1.83
C ALA A 165 -1.90 32.05 -0.85
N LYS A 166 -2.55 33.11 -1.35
CA LYS A 166 -3.13 34.18 -0.51
C LYS A 166 -4.25 33.66 0.40
N HIS A 167 -5.09 32.74 -0.09
CA HIS A 167 -6.15 32.14 0.71
C HIS A 167 -5.59 31.31 1.88
N ASN A 168 -4.57 30.48 1.62
CA ASN A 168 -3.95 29.65 2.64
C ASN A 168 -3.23 30.49 3.71
N LEU A 169 -2.54 31.56 3.31
CA LEU A 169 -1.94 32.51 4.24
C LEU A 169 -3.01 33.18 5.12
N LYS A 170 -4.15 33.55 4.54
CA LYS A 170 -5.29 34.12 5.28
C LYS A 170 -5.89 33.14 6.29
N LEU A 171 -5.96 31.85 5.95
CA LEU A 171 -6.42 30.81 6.89
C LEU A 171 -5.44 30.61 8.04
N GLN A 172 -4.13 30.61 7.77
CA GLN A 172 -3.10 30.53 8.81
C GLN A 172 -3.17 31.72 9.77
N MET A 173 -3.27 32.95 9.25
CA MET A 173 -3.39 34.15 10.09
C MET A 173 -4.68 34.18 10.91
N LYS A 174 -5.78 33.63 10.40
CA LYS A 174 -7.04 33.48 11.16
C LYS A 174 -6.95 32.46 12.29
N LYS A 175 -6.13 31.42 12.14
CA LYS A 175 -5.96 30.36 13.15
C LYS A 175 -5.19 30.85 14.39
N GLN A 176 -4.37 31.89 14.24
CA GLN A 176 -3.52 32.42 15.32
C GLN A 176 -4.24 33.42 16.24
N VAL A 177 -5.48 33.81 15.93
CA VAL A 177 -6.22 34.80 16.72
C VAL A 177 -7.41 34.12 17.39
N GLU A 178 -7.17 33.51 18.56
CA GLU A 178 -8.20 32.81 19.33
C GLU A 178 -9.22 33.77 19.96
N LEU A 179 -8.81 35.01 20.25
CA LEU A 179 -9.65 36.06 20.84
C LEU A 179 -10.01 37.14 19.81
N LYS A 180 -11.31 37.38 19.61
CA LYS A 180 -11.79 38.41 18.70
C LYS A 180 -11.55 39.80 19.28
N ARG A 181 -11.03 40.73 18.47
CA ARG A 181 -10.90 42.14 18.87
C ARG A 181 -12.29 42.77 19.11
N PRO A 182 -12.44 43.75 20.02
CA PRO A 182 -13.71 44.39 20.33
C PRO A 182 -14.42 44.97 19.09
N GLU A 183 -13.66 45.57 18.16
CA GLU A 183 -14.18 46.10 16.89
C GLU A 183 -14.81 45.01 16.00
N GLN A 184 -14.22 43.81 15.98
CA GLN A 184 -14.74 42.68 15.20
C GLN A 184 -16.05 42.14 15.82
N ILE A 185 -16.17 42.20 17.15
CA ILE A 185 -17.39 41.82 17.87
C ILE A 185 -18.50 42.81 17.56
N ALA A 186 -18.23 44.12 17.60
CA ALA A 186 -19.18 45.17 17.25
C ALA A 186 -19.69 45.01 15.81
N LYS A 187 -18.77 44.84 14.84
CA LYS A 187 -19.12 44.60 13.44
C LYS A 187 -19.94 43.33 13.23
N ALA A 188 -19.62 42.25 13.96
CA ALA A 188 -20.39 41.02 13.90
C ALA A 188 -21.82 41.19 14.42
N ARG A 189 -22.01 41.98 15.49
CA ARG A 189 -23.36 42.32 16.01
C ARG A 189 -24.17 43.13 15.02
N GLU A 190 -23.58 44.14 14.39
CA GLU A 190 -24.26 44.95 13.37
C GLU A 190 -24.72 44.11 12.18
N ILE A 191 -23.87 43.19 11.70
CA ILE A 191 -24.20 42.26 10.61
C ILE A 191 -25.35 41.33 11.02
N GLN A 192 -25.32 40.81 12.25
CA GLN A 192 -26.39 39.99 12.83
C GLN A 192 -27.72 40.75 12.89
N GLU A 193 -27.70 42.01 13.36
CA GLU A 193 -28.89 42.85 13.44
C GLU A 193 -29.49 43.13 12.05
N ARG A 194 -28.64 43.45 11.07
CA ARG A 194 -29.06 43.67 9.68
C ARG A 194 -29.69 42.41 9.08
N LYS A 195 -29.14 41.23 9.36
CA LYS A 195 -29.73 39.94 8.93
C LYS A 195 -31.08 39.70 9.59
N ARG A 196 -31.22 39.95 10.90
CA ARG A 196 -32.50 39.83 11.61
C ARG A 196 -33.55 40.79 11.07
N LYS A 197 -33.17 42.02 10.74
CA LYS A 197 -34.07 43.01 10.09
C LYS A 197 -34.56 42.53 8.72
N ARG A 198 -33.69 41.90 7.92
CA ARG A 198 -34.06 41.33 6.61
C ARG A 198 -34.88 40.05 6.71
N SER A 199 -34.71 39.25 7.77
CA SER A 199 -35.42 37.99 7.97
C SER A 199 -36.76 38.13 8.70
N LYS A 200 -37.18 39.34 9.11
CA LYS A 200 -38.51 39.56 9.71
C LYS A 200 -39.58 39.41 8.62
N PRO A 201 -40.52 38.44 8.73
CA PRO A 201 -41.61 38.31 7.78
C PRO A 201 -42.54 39.53 7.90
N LYS A 202 -42.89 40.15 6.76
CA LYS A 202 -43.92 41.20 6.71
C LYS A 202 -45.25 40.57 7.14
N ARG A 203 -45.84 41.05 8.25
CA ARG A 203 -47.19 40.64 8.68
C ARG A 203 -48.17 40.95 7.53
N LYS A 204 -48.66 39.93 6.82
CA LYS A 204 -49.82 40.08 5.93
C LYS A 204 -51.00 40.49 6.80
N GLY A 205 -51.41 41.75 6.70
CA GLY A 205 -52.63 42.24 7.35
C GLY A 205 -53.82 41.43 6.85
N LYS A 206 -54.51 40.74 7.77
CA LYS A 206 -55.87 40.24 7.56
C LYS A 206 -56.75 41.47 7.26
N ARG A 207 -57.03 41.75 5.99
CA ARG A 207 -58.13 42.64 5.61
C ARG A 207 -59.42 41.85 5.83
N GLY A 208 -60.25 42.36 6.73
CA GLY A 208 -61.44 41.69 7.25
C GLY A 208 -62.48 41.37 6.18
N LYS A 209 -63.12 40.21 6.35
CA LYS A 209 -64.46 39.92 5.84
C LYS A 209 -65.42 40.87 6.56
N LYS A 210 -66.10 41.74 5.81
CA LYS A 210 -67.35 42.37 6.28
C LYS A 210 -68.50 41.51 5.79
N ASN A 211 -69.42 41.22 6.71
CA ASN A 211 -70.75 40.71 6.45
C ASN A 211 -71.58 41.76 5.70
#